data_AF-A0A432SFF0-F1
#
_entry.id   AF-A0A432SFF0-F1
#
_cell.length_a   1.000
_cell.length_b   1.000
_cell.length_c   1.000
_cell.angle_alpha   90.00
_cell.angle_beta   90.00
_cell.angle_gamma   90.00
#
_symmetry.space_group_name_H-M   'P 1'
#
loop_
_entity.id
_entity.type
_entity.pdbx_description
1 polymer ?
#
loop_
_entity_poly.entity_id
_entity_poly.type
_entity_poly.pdbx_seq_one_letter_code
_entity_poly.pdbx_strand_id
1 'polypeptide(L)'
;MSRSVLLQLARDSIEEVFHAQLSINRNALLKQHPLLNEKIPITINLFINKELKGSYTTKDINQSLLSNIILSAKKAAFENKTKSALKTSEYLHCDIELLLDTPEGQLSETDPAILQ
;
A
#
# COMPACT_ATOMS: atom_id res chain seq x y z
N MET A 1 3.45 18.73 -2.53
CA MET A 1 3.27 17.60 -3.47
C MET A 1 2.03 16.86 -3.02
N SER A 2 0.98 16.80 -3.85
CA SER A 2 -0.27 16.12 -3.50
C SER A 2 -0.03 14.61 -3.45
N ARG A 3 -0.01 14.03 -2.25
CA ARG A 3 0.11 12.59 -2.05
C ARG A 3 -1.04 11.88 -2.77
N SER A 4 -0.72 10.89 -3.61
CA SER A 4 -1.74 10.09 -4.29
C SER A 4 -2.67 9.44 -3.26
N VAL A 5 -3.98 9.46 -3.52
CA VAL A 5 -4.99 8.83 -2.66
C VAL A 5 -4.67 7.34 -2.46
N LEU A 6 -4.09 6.69 -3.46
CA LEU A 6 -3.69 5.28 -3.40
C LEU A 6 -2.56 5.05 -2.38
N LEU A 7 -1.56 5.93 -2.36
CA LEU A 7 -0.43 5.86 -1.44
C LEU A 7 -0.86 6.22 -0.02
N GLN A 8 -1.74 7.21 0.14
CA GLN A 8 -2.33 7.51 1.44
C GLN A 8 -3.11 6.31 1.98
N LEU A 9 -3.92 5.66 1.13
CA LEU A 9 -4.66 4.45 1.53
C LEU A 9 -3.72 3.31 1.95
N ALA A 10 -2.60 3.13 1.26
CA ALA A 10 -1.59 2.14 1.64
C ALA A 10 -0.99 2.45 3.03
N ARG A 11 -0.68 3.72 3.32
CA ARG A 11 -0.21 4.16 4.64
C ARG A 11 -1.25 3.93 5.72
N ASP A 12 -2.46 4.43 5.50
CA ASP A 12 -3.57 4.29 6.45
C ASP A 12 -3.79 2.80 6.78
N SER A 13 -3.66 1.93 5.78
CA SER A 13 -3.82 0.48 5.97
C SER A 13 -2.75 -0.12 6.87
N ILE A 14 -1.52 0.38 6.80
CA ILE A 14 -0.44 -0.07 7.69
C ILE A 14 -0.66 0.50 9.10
N GLU A 15 -1.06 1.76 9.20
CA GLU A 15 -1.39 2.43 10.47
C GLU A 15 -2.55 1.75 11.19
N GLU A 16 -3.60 1.32 10.48
CA GLU A 16 -4.71 0.55 11.07
C GLU A 16 -4.21 -0.67 11.87
N VAL A 17 -3.16 -1.35 11.39
CA VAL A 17 -2.58 -2.51 12.07
C VAL A 17 -1.78 -2.07 13.31
N PHE A 18 -1.00 -0.98 13.21
CA PHE A 18 -0.27 -0.44 14.37
C PHE A 18 -1.21 0.06 15.47
N HIS A 19 -2.32 0.69 15.11
CA HIS A 19 -3.32 1.22 16.04
C HIS A 19 -4.40 0.20 16.42
N ALA A 20 -4.39 -0.99 15.83
CA ALA A 20 -5.43 -2.02 15.97
C ALA A 20 -6.85 -1.47 15.78
N GLN A 21 -7.02 -0.51 14.87
CA GLN A 21 -8.27 0.21 14.62
C GLN A 21 -8.63 0.16 13.14
N LEU A 22 -9.91 -0.04 12.83
CA LEU A 22 -10.44 0.09 11.47
C LEU A 22 -10.86 1.54 11.24
N SER A 23 -10.03 2.32 10.56
CA SER A 23 -10.27 3.74 10.24
C SER A 23 -10.68 3.95 8.77
N ILE A 24 -10.41 2.99 7.88
CA ILE A 24 -10.64 3.12 6.44
C ILE A 24 -12.12 2.86 6.10
N ASN A 25 -12.84 3.93 5.75
CA ASN A 25 -14.21 3.81 5.24
C ASN A 25 -14.23 3.54 3.73
N ARG A 26 -14.18 2.26 3.38
CA ARG A 26 -14.18 1.78 1.97
C ARG A 26 -15.36 2.33 1.15
N ASN A 27 -16.55 2.41 1.74
CA ASN A 27 -17.76 2.87 1.04
C ASN A 27 -17.68 4.36 0.70
N ALA A 28 -17.14 5.19 1.60
CA ALA A 28 -16.95 6.62 1.35
C ALA A 28 -15.91 6.85 0.24
N LEU A 29 -14.79 6.11 0.28
CA LEU A 29 -13.72 6.19 -0.72
C LEU A 29 -14.19 5.77 -2.12
N LEU A 30 -14.95 4.68 -2.22
CA LEU A 30 -15.51 4.22 -3.50
C LEU A 30 -16.53 5.23 -4.08
N LYS A 31 -17.29 5.93 -3.23
CA LYS A 31 -18.19 7.00 -3.68
C LYS A 31 -17.45 8.23 -4.18
N GLN A 32 -16.33 8.59 -3.55
CA GLN A 32 -15.53 9.74 -3.95
C GLN A 32 -14.64 9.44 -5.17
N HIS A 33 -14.18 8.20 -5.29
CA HIS A 33 -13.27 7.75 -6.34
C HIS A 33 -13.71 6.40 -6.92
N PRO A 34 -14.64 6.40 -7.90
CA PRO A 34 -15.13 5.16 -8.53
C PRO A 34 -14.03 4.32 -9.19
N LEU A 35 -12.93 4.95 -9.62
CA LEU A 35 -11.74 4.30 -10.18
C LEU A 35 -11.07 3.32 -9.21
N LEU A 36 -11.32 3.44 -7.90
CA LEU A 36 -10.81 2.50 -6.90
C LEU A 36 -11.51 1.12 -6.97
N ASN A 37 -12.59 1.00 -7.74
CA ASN A 37 -13.27 -0.25 -8.01
C ASN A 37 -12.68 -1.03 -9.20
N GLU A 38 -11.70 -0.44 -9.90
CA GLU A 38 -11.03 -1.09 -11.02
C GLU A 38 -10.28 -2.35 -10.58
N LYS A 39 -10.15 -3.32 -11.49
CA LYS A 39 -9.51 -4.61 -11.23
C LYS A 39 -8.13 -4.64 -11.83
N ILE A 40 -7.20 -3.96 -11.16
CA ILE A 40 -5.82 -3.80 -11.63
C ILE A 40 -4.89 -4.55 -10.67
N PRO A 41 -3.98 -5.40 -11.18
CA PRO A 41 -2.90 -5.95 -10.39
C PRO A 41 -1.97 -4.84 -9.93
N ILE A 42 -1.55 -4.91 -8.67
CA ILE A 42 -0.60 -3.98 -8.09
C ILE A 42 0.50 -4.71 -7.34
N THR A 43 1.62 -4.02 -7.19
CA THR A 43 2.69 -4.43 -6.29
C THR A 43 2.97 -3.30 -5.32
N ILE A 44 3.02 -3.61 -4.03
CA ILE A 44 3.48 -2.68 -3.00
C ILE A 44 4.84 -3.13 -2.52
N ASN A 45 5.82 -2.23 -2.64
CA ASN A 45 7.15 -2.40 -2.08
C ASN A 45 7.36 -1.41 -0.94
N LEU A 46 7.99 -1.87 0.12
CA LEU A 46 8.36 -1.08 1.28
C LEU A 46 9.86 -1.03 1.34
N PHE A 47 10.44 0.15 1.36
CA PHE A 47 11.88 0.37 1.47
C PHE A 47 12.22 1.08 2.77
N ILE A 48 13.33 0.71 3.39
CA ILE A 48 13.91 1.40 4.55
C ILE A 48 15.37 1.59 4.23
N ASN A 49 15.88 2.82 4.31
CA ASN A 49 17.27 3.14 3.95
C ASN A 49 17.66 2.61 2.56
N LYS A 50 16.74 2.67 1.58
CA LYS A 50 16.88 2.12 0.22
C LYS A 50 16.98 0.59 0.13
N GLU A 51 16.81 -0.13 1.23
CA GLU A 51 16.72 -1.59 1.23
C GLU A 51 15.26 -2.04 1.21
N LEU A 52 14.92 -2.98 0.33
CA LEU A 52 13.59 -3.56 0.27
C LEU A 52 13.29 -4.25 1.61
N LYS A 53 12.34 -3.79 2.41
CA LYS A 53 11.90 -4.44 3.65
C LYS A 53 10.72 -5.38 3.42
N GLY A 54 9.84 -5.03 2.50
CA GLY A 54 8.59 -5.74 2.25
C GLY A 54 8.21 -5.65 0.80
N SER A 55 7.68 -6.72 0.23
CA SER A 55 7.06 -6.65 -1.09
C SER A 55 5.88 -7.60 -1.14
N TYR A 56 4.79 -7.13 -1.72
CA TYR A 56 3.65 -7.98 -2.00
C TYR A 56 2.97 -7.56 -3.31
N THR A 57 2.89 -8.52 -4.23
CA THR A 57 2.12 -8.42 -5.46
C THR A 57 0.76 -9.08 -5.28
N THR A 58 -0.30 -8.40 -5.69
CA THR A 58 -1.65 -8.96 -5.69
C THR A 58 -1.72 -10.20 -6.57
N LYS A 59 -2.31 -11.26 -6.02
CA LYS A 59 -2.53 -12.52 -6.74
C LYS A 59 -3.94 -12.68 -7.26
N ASP A 60 -4.89 -11.92 -6.70
CA ASP A 60 -6.31 -12.02 -7.04
C ASP A 60 -6.73 -10.78 -7.84
N ILE A 61 -6.94 -11.00 -9.13
CA ILE A 61 -7.39 -9.96 -10.08
C ILE A 61 -8.89 -9.67 -9.95
N ASN A 62 -9.65 -10.43 -9.14
CA ASN A 62 -11.09 -10.20 -8.98
C ASN A 62 -11.42 -9.15 -7.91
N GLN A 63 -10.45 -8.77 -7.10
CA GLN A 63 -10.57 -7.77 -6.04
C GLN A 63 -10.51 -6.35 -6.63
N SER A 64 -11.23 -5.42 -5.99
CA SER A 64 -11.12 -3.99 -6.30
C SER A 64 -9.71 -3.47 -6.00
N LEU A 65 -9.26 -2.46 -6.73
CA LEU A 65 -8.00 -1.77 -6.52
C LEU A 65 -7.85 -1.33 -5.05
N LEU A 66 -8.91 -0.79 -4.45
CA LEU A 66 -8.93 -0.42 -3.03
C LEU A 66 -8.60 -1.61 -2.12
N SER A 67 -9.31 -2.73 -2.27
CA SER A 67 -9.07 -3.93 -1.46
C SER A 67 -7.66 -4.46 -1.67
N ASN A 68 -7.20 -4.43 -2.91
CA ASN A 68 -5.87 -4.85 -3.31
C ASN A 68 -4.78 -4.02 -2.64
N ILE A 69 -4.92 -2.68 -2.61
CA ILE A 69 -3.98 -1.79 -1.92
C ILE A 69 -3.94 -2.10 -0.44
N ILE A 70 -5.11 -2.16 0.22
CA ILE A 70 -5.19 -2.40 1.66
C ILE A 70 -4.55 -3.74 2.03
N LEU A 71 -4.89 -4.80 1.29
CA LEU A 71 -4.37 -6.14 1.53
C LEU A 71 -2.86 -6.21 1.27
N SER A 72 -2.41 -5.65 0.15
CA SER A 72 -1.01 -5.71 -0.25
C SER A 72 -0.12 -4.92 0.69
N ALA A 73 -0.57 -3.75 1.15
CA ALA A 73 0.17 -2.92 2.10
C ALA A 73 0.35 -3.64 3.43
N LYS A 74 -0.74 -4.21 3.97
CA LYS A 74 -0.70 -5.00 5.22
C LYS A 74 0.21 -6.23 5.07
N LYS A 75 0.12 -6.94 3.96
CA LYS A 75 0.94 -8.13 3.73
C LYS A 75 2.41 -7.81 3.52
N ALA A 76 2.73 -6.77 2.76
CA ALA A 76 4.10 -6.31 2.56
C ALA A 76 4.74 -5.90 3.90
N ALA A 77 3.97 -5.24 4.78
CA ALA A 77 4.44 -4.79 6.08
C ALA A 77 4.56 -5.90 7.13
N PHE A 78 3.59 -6.82 7.21
CA PHE A 78 3.47 -7.73 8.36
C PHE A 78 3.56 -9.23 8.01
N GLU A 79 3.21 -9.64 6.78
CA GLU A 79 3.12 -11.07 6.40
C GLU A 79 4.22 -11.51 5.43
N ASN A 80 5.31 -10.74 5.30
CA ASN A 80 6.42 -11.14 4.45
C ASN A 80 7.18 -12.33 5.08
N LYS A 81 7.04 -13.52 4.49
CA LYS A 81 7.70 -14.76 4.97
C LYS A 81 9.22 -14.67 5.11
N THR A 82 9.86 -13.72 4.42
CA THR A 82 11.33 -13.59 4.40
C THR A 82 11.85 -12.56 5.39
N LYS A 83 11.01 -11.67 5.92
CA LYS A 83 11.43 -10.51 6.71
C LYS A 83 10.53 -10.34 7.93
N SER A 84 11.09 -9.77 9.00
CA SER A 84 10.30 -9.47 10.19
C SER A 84 9.23 -8.44 9.88
N ALA A 85 8.10 -8.54 10.60
CA ALA A 85 7.05 -7.55 10.60
C ALA A 85 7.61 -6.14 10.85
N LEU A 86 7.07 -5.17 10.13
CA LEU A 86 7.46 -3.77 10.19
C LEU A 86 7.21 -3.21 11.59
N LYS A 87 8.23 -2.61 12.20
CA LYS A 87 8.11 -1.91 13.48
C LYS A 87 7.67 -0.46 13.26
N THR A 88 7.10 0.17 14.28
CA THR A 88 6.69 1.59 14.20
C THR A 88 7.87 2.52 13.88
N SER A 89 9.04 2.28 14.48
CA SER A 89 10.26 3.06 14.17
C SER A 89 10.71 2.90 12.73
N GLU A 90 10.53 1.70 12.16
CA GLU A 90 10.85 1.39 10.77
C GLU A 90 9.83 2.02 9.81
N TYR A 91 8.53 1.99 10.16
CA TYR A 91 7.45 2.62 9.39
C TYR A 91 7.67 4.13 9.19
N LEU A 92 8.14 4.83 10.23
CA LEU A 92 8.41 6.26 10.16
C LEU A 92 9.49 6.61 9.12
N HIS A 93 10.45 5.73 8.92
CA HIS A 93 11.56 5.86 7.96
C HIS A 93 11.33 5.04 6.68
N CYS A 94 10.08 4.60 6.44
CA CYS A 94 9.76 3.70 5.33
C CYS A 94 9.20 4.46 4.13
N ASP A 95 9.85 4.26 2.99
CA ASP A 95 9.34 4.65 1.67
C ASP A 95 8.39 3.57 1.17
N ILE A 96 7.26 3.98 0.60
CA ILE A 96 6.25 3.08 0.05
C ILE A 96 6.20 3.31 -1.45
N GLU A 97 6.47 2.26 -2.21
CA GLU A 97 6.32 2.25 -3.65
C GLU A 97 5.07 1.44 -4.03
N LEU A 98 4.27 1.99 -4.92
CA LEU A 98 3.11 1.37 -5.52
C LEU A 98 3.35 1.25 -7.02
N LEU A 99 3.35 0.01 -7.50
CA LEU A 99 3.36 -0.31 -8.92
C LEU A 99 1.96 -0.73 -9.34
N LEU A 100 1.42 -0.12 -10.39
CA LEU A 100 0.17 -0.52 -11.03
C LEU A 100 0.46 -1.12 -12.40
N ASP A 101 0.05 -2.36 -12.61
CA ASP A 101 0.22 -3.05 -13.89
C ASP A 101 -1.03 -2.85 -14.73
N THR A 102 -1.02 -1.80 -15.55
CA THR A 102 -2.11 -1.52 -16.50
C THR A 102 -1.83 -2.15 -17.86
N PRO A 103 -2.85 -2.39 -18.70
CA PRO A 103 -2.64 -2.89 -20.06
C PRO A 103 -1.76 -1.98 -20.93
N GLU A 104 -1.72 -0.69 -20.63
CA GLU A 104 -0.95 0.32 -21.36
C GLU A 104 0.51 0.41 -20.89
N GLY A 105 0.82 -0.15 -19.72
CA GLY A 105 2.15 -0.12 -19.13
C GLY A 105 2.12 -0.16 -17.59
N GLN A 106 3.32 -0.27 -17.01
CA GLN A 106 3.48 -0.21 -15.56
C GLN A 106 3.63 1.25 -15.10
N LEU A 107 2.78 1.67 -14.16
CA LEU A 107 2.89 2.96 -13.49
C LEU A 107 3.53 2.75 -12.13
N SER A 108 4.55 3.54 -11.80
CA SER A 108 5.19 3.54 -10.48
C SER A 108 4.97 4.87 -9.78
N GLU A 109 4.52 4.80 -8.54
CA GLU A 109 4.34 5.95 -7.66
C GLU A 109 5.02 5.66 -6.33
N THR A 110 5.79 6.62 -5.81
CA THR A 110 6.56 6.46 -4.57
C THR A 110 6.18 7.54 -3.57
N ASP A 111 5.88 7.12 -2.35
CA ASP A 111 5.65 8.01 -1.23
C ASP A 111 6.84 7.93 -0.25
N PRO A 112 7.58 9.03 -0.05
CA PRO A 112 8.74 9.03 0.80
C PRO A 112 8.36 8.84 2.28
N ALA A 113 9.34 8.43 3.07
CA ALA A 113 9.27 8.32 4.52
C ALA A 113 8.69 9.57 5.20
N ILE A 114 8.00 9.35 6.32
CA ILE A 114 7.40 10.42 7.12
C ILE A 114 8.48 11.24 7.82
N LEU A 115 9.52 10.55 8.32
CA LEU A 115 10.69 11.13 8.92
C LEU A 115 11.91 10.77 8.07
N GLN A 116 12.71 11.79 7.73
CA GLN A 116 13.97 11.68 7.01
C GLN A 116 15.15 11.68 7.97
#